data_AF-A0A961YYA5-F1
#
_entry.id   AF-A0A961YYA5-F1
#
_cell.length_a   1.000
_cell.length_b   1.000
_cell.length_c   1.000
_cell.angle_alpha   90.00
_cell.angle_beta   90.00
_cell.angle_gamma   90.00
#
_symmetry.space_group_name_H-M   'P 1'
#
loop_
_entity.id
_entity.type
_entity.pdbx_description
1 polymer ?
#
loop_
_entity_poly.entity_id
_entity_poly.type
_entity_poly.pdbx_seq_one_letter_code
_entity_poly.pdbx_strand_id
1 'polypeptide(L)'
;PASRKWRTVASLLNEHAAAGEVIAASARAAEKDLARAATDPVLASAIRLMALVPKAAHGRDFAEGLRELEVVVPEHPMLADISVGVASALERRPHGSTRSDFGEMVRRALVATLTTGIGDTLPGQFDSDAEDVRRAAARLARPESFSGTARTFFGRLFADTLGSWLDRTLSVDIGSAAPFGSLRERDAFDRTLEQYCSDATRIIRELSAAWYGRTLEREGTITSERSAAYSALAMNRIGEELRHQRDAVHA
;
A
#
# COMPACT_ATOMS: atom_id res chain seq x y z
N PRO A 1 -12.26 -15.05 10.09
CA PRO A 1 -11.48 -16.10 9.38
C PRO A 1 -11.39 -17.38 10.22
N ALA A 2 -11.96 -18.51 9.79
CA ALA A 2 -12.12 -19.72 10.63
C ALA A 2 -10.99 -20.78 10.46
N SER A 3 -9.85 -20.42 9.87
CA SER A 3 -8.79 -21.38 9.53
C SER A 3 -7.99 -21.80 10.77
N ARG A 4 -7.36 -23.00 10.73
CA ARG A 4 -6.49 -23.49 11.81
C ARG A 4 -5.36 -22.49 12.13
N LYS A 5 -4.80 -21.83 11.11
CA LYS A 5 -3.74 -20.83 11.28
C LYS A 5 -4.23 -19.58 12.03
N TRP A 6 -5.43 -19.10 11.73
CA TRP A 6 -6.01 -17.95 12.43
C TRP A 6 -6.37 -18.26 13.89
N ARG A 7 -6.75 -19.51 14.21
CA ARG A 7 -6.91 -19.93 15.61
C ARG A 7 -5.59 -19.93 16.40
N THR A 8 -4.48 -20.26 15.74
CA THR A 8 -3.15 -20.14 16.37
C THR A 8 -2.82 -18.68 16.69
N VAL A 9 -3.13 -17.74 15.78
CA VAL A 9 -2.95 -16.31 16.03
C VAL A 9 -3.78 -15.84 17.22
N ALA A 10 -5.04 -16.27 17.30
CA ALA A 10 -5.91 -15.98 18.44
C ALA A 10 -5.36 -16.54 19.77
N SER A 11 -4.84 -17.77 19.77
CA SER A 11 -4.21 -18.37 20.95
C SER A 11 -3.03 -17.53 21.44
N LEU A 12 -2.12 -17.14 20.52
CA LEU A 12 -0.95 -16.33 20.85
C LEU A 12 -1.34 -14.97 21.44
N LEU A 13 -2.41 -14.35 20.93
CA LEU A 13 -2.94 -13.10 21.47
C LEU A 13 -3.53 -13.29 22.88
N ASN A 14 -4.31 -14.36 23.10
CA ASN A 14 -4.88 -14.66 24.42
C ASN A 14 -3.81 -15.03 25.47
N GLU A 15 -2.71 -15.65 25.02
CA GLU A 15 -1.56 -16.02 25.85
C GLU A 15 -0.61 -14.83 26.11
N HIS A 16 -0.93 -13.63 25.60
CA HIS A 16 -0.08 -12.43 25.69
C HIS A 16 1.34 -12.66 25.15
N ALA A 17 1.44 -13.43 24.06
CA ALA A 17 2.70 -13.69 23.39
C ALA A 17 3.35 -12.40 22.87
N ALA A 18 4.65 -12.46 22.60
CA ALA A 18 5.38 -11.31 22.09
C ALA A 18 4.78 -10.84 20.75
N ALA A 19 4.71 -9.52 20.55
CA ALA A 19 4.10 -8.93 19.35
C ALA A 19 4.71 -9.51 18.05
N GLY A 20 6.02 -9.70 18.00
CA GLY A 20 6.71 -10.30 16.86
C GLY A 20 6.22 -11.71 16.51
N GLU A 21 5.93 -12.55 17.50
CA GLU A 21 5.41 -13.90 17.29
C GLU A 21 3.98 -13.88 16.72
N VAL A 22 3.12 -13.02 17.27
CA VAL A 22 1.75 -12.82 16.78
C VAL A 22 1.76 -12.31 15.34
N ILE A 23 2.62 -11.33 15.04
CA ILE A 23 2.74 -10.74 13.70
C ILE A 23 3.24 -11.78 12.70
N ALA A 24 4.27 -12.56 13.05
CA ALA A 24 4.82 -13.60 12.20
C ALA A 24 3.80 -14.73 11.95
N ALA A 25 3.04 -15.12 12.96
CA ALA A 25 1.92 -16.06 12.82
C ALA A 25 0.80 -15.51 11.94
N SER A 26 0.51 -14.21 12.05
CA SER A 26 -0.49 -13.52 11.23
C SER A 26 -0.09 -13.48 9.76
N ALA A 27 1.18 -13.15 9.46
CA ALA A 27 1.72 -13.21 8.11
C ALA A 27 1.60 -14.62 7.50
N ARG A 28 1.82 -15.68 8.30
CA ARG A 28 1.64 -17.07 7.87
C ARG A 28 0.18 -17.44 7.62
N ALA A 29 -0.74 -16.91 8.43
CA ALA A 29 -2.17 -17.14 8.29
C ALA A 29 -2.74 -16.44 7.03
N ALA A 30 -2.20 -15.25 6.75
CA ALA A 30 -2.50 -14.37 5.63
C ALA A 30 -2.01 -14.82 4.26
N GLU A 31 -0.96 -15.66 4.19
CA GLU A 31 -0.21 -15.97 2.97
C GLU A 31 -1.08 -16.31 1.75
N LYS A 32 -2.11 -17.14 1.91
CA LYS A 32 -3.01 -17.51 0.81
C LYS A 32 -3.89 -16.35 0.35
N ASP A 33 -4.34 -15.53 1.28
CA ASP A 33 -5.18 -14.37 0.99
C ASP A 33 -4.35 -13.27 0.32
N LEU A 34 -3.10 -13.06 0.76
CA LEU A 34 -2.13 -12.18 0.10
C LEU A 34 -1.81 -12.64 -1.34
N ALA A 35 -1.62 -13.94 -1.56
CA ALA A 35 -1.37 -14.49 -2.90
C ALA A 35 -2.57 -14.28 -3.83
N ARG A 36 -3.81 -14.41 -3.33
CA ARG A 36 -5.03 -14.10 -4.10
C ARG A 36 -5.17 -12.59 -4.35
N ALA A 37 -4.83 -11.78 -3.35
CA ALA A 37 -4.88 -10.32 -3.44
C ALA A 37 -3.88 -9.76 -4.47
N ALA A 38 -2.79 -10.49 -4.75
CA ALA A 38 -1.80 -10.13 -5.77
C ALA A 38 -2.37 -10.07 -7.19
N THR A 39 -3.51 -10.73 -7.45
CA THR A 39 -4.21 -10.69 -8.74
C THR A 39 -5.37 -9.69 -8.76
N ASP A 40 -5.54 -8.87 -7.72
CA ASP A 40 -6.63 -7.89 -7.66
C ASP A 40 -6.40 -6.77 -8.70
N PRO A 41 -7.36 -6.50 -9.60
CA PRO A 41 -7.21 -5.47 -10.62
C PRO A 41 -7.05 -4.06 -10.03
N VAL A 42 -7.59 -3.79 -8.84
CA VAL A 42 -7.41 -2.49 -8.17
C VAL A 42 -5.96 -2.28 -7.74
N LEU A 43 -5.25 -3.34 -7.34
CA LEU A 43 -3.82 -3.25 -7.05
C LEU A 43 -3.03 -2.87 -8.30
N ALA A 44 -3.32 -3.49 -9.44
CA ALA A 44 -2.69 -3.14 -10.71
C ALA A 44 -2.97 -1.69 -11.12
N SER A 45 -4.23 -1.24 -11.01
CA SER A 45 -4.60 0.16 -11.28
C SER A 45 -3.89 1.13 -10.32
N ALA A 46 -3.76 0.76 -9.05
CA ALA A 46 -3.07 1.58 -8.07
C ALA A 46 -1.57 1.75 -8.39
N ILE A 47 -0.89 0.67 -8.78
CA ILE A 47 0.50 0.73 -9.25
C ILE A 47 0.63 1.62 -10.48
N ARG A 48 -0.28 1.49 -11.45
CA ARG A 48 -0.29 2.31 -12.66
C ARG A 48 -0.41 3.80 -12.30
N LEU A 49 -1.39 4.16 -11.46
CA LEU A 49 -1.60 5.55 -11.02
C LEU A 49 -0.41 6.07 -10.20
N MET A 50 0.13 5.27 -9.29
CA MET A 50 1.32 5.62 -8.49
C MET A 50 2.51 6.01 -9.37
N ALA A 51 2.66 5.35 -10.52
CA ALA A 51 3.76 5.59 -11.45
C ALA A 51 3.47 6.74 -12.43
N LEU A 52 2.24 6.83 -12.94
CA LEU A 52 1.88 7.77 -14.00
C LEU A 52 1.44 9.15 -13.50
N VAL A 53 0.87 9.28 -12.29
CA VAL A 53 0.51 10.58 -11.70
C VAL A 53 1.74 11.49 -11.58
N PRO A 54 2.86 11.05 -10.97
CA PRO A 54 4.10 11.83 -10.98
C PRO A 54 4.62 12.13 -12.39
N LYS A 55 4.52 11.17 -13.31
CA LYS A 55 5.00 11.33 -14.69
C LYS A 55 4.23 12.41 -15.44
N ALA A 56 2.90 12.48 -15.26
CA ALA A 56 2.04 13.50 -15.87
C ALA A 56 2.44 14.92 -15.47
N ALA A 57 3.02 15.10 -14.28
CA ALA A 57 3.49 16.41 -13.81
C ALA A 57 4.67 16.99 -14.61
N HIS A 58 5.36 16.17 -15.42
CA HIS A 58 6.36 16.64 -16.38
C HIS A 58 5.77 17.14 -17.71
N GLY A 59 4.48 16.90 -17.95
CA GLY A 59 3.76 17.41 -19.11
C GLY A 59 3.63 18.94 -19.10
N ARG A 60 3.20 19.49 -20.23
CA ARG A 60 2.89 20.93 -20.36
C ARG A 60 1.66 21.32 -19.56
N ASP A 61 0.64 20.45 -19.57
CA ASP A 61 -0.58 20.58 -18.79
C ASP A 61 -0.70 19.36 -17.86
N PHE A 62 -0.52 19.61 -16.56
CA PHE A 62 -0.61 18.56 -15.56
C PHE A 62 -2.05 18.09 -15.35
N ALA A 63 -3.03 19.00 -15.40
CA ALA A 63 -4.43 18.65 -15.19
C ALA A 63 -4.95 17.79 -16.34
N GLU A 64 -4.59 18.12 -17.59
CA GLU A 64 -4.88 17.29 -18.77
C GLU A 64 -4.27 15.90 -18.62
N GLY A 65 -2.97 15.80 -18.28
CA GLY A 65 -2.30 14.51 -18.08
C GLY A 65 -2.93 13.66 -16.96
N LEU A 66 -3.46 14.28 -15.90
CA LEU A 66 -4.22 13.58 -14.86
C LEU A 66 -5.55 13.05 -15.41
N ARG A 67 -6.27 13.84 -16.20
CA ARG A 67 -7.56 13.42 -16.81
C ARG A 67 -7.39 12.30 -17.82
N GLU A 68 -6.28 12.24 -18.55
CA GLU A 68 -5.93 11.09 -19.42
C GLU A 68 -5.74 9.78 -18.62
N LEU A 69 -5.35 9.90 -17.35
CA LEU A 69 -5.29 8.79 -16.39
C LEU A 69 -6.64 8.55 -15.68
N GLU A 70 -7.70 9.20 -16.16
CA GLU A 70 -9.04 9.22 -15.56
C GLU A 70 -9.06 9.82 -14.14
N VAL A 71 -8.04 10.59 -13.74
CA VAL A 71 -8.01 11.32 -12.48
C VAL A 71 -8.69 12.67 -12.71
N VAL A 72 -9.95 12.78 -12.25
CA VAL A 72 -10.77 13.99 -12.48
C VAL A 72 -10.34 15.09 -11.52
N VAL A 73 -9.87 16.20 -12.08
CA VAL A 73 -9.34 17.36 -11.35
C VAL A 73 -9.69 18.69 -12.05
N PRO A 74 -9.74 19.81 -11.30
CA PRO A 74 -9.85 21.15 -11.88
C PRO A 74 -8.60 21.53 -12.70
N GLU A 75 -8.64 22.68 -13.39
CA GLU A 75 -7.52 23.17 -14.22
C GLU A 75 -6.24 23.43 -13.44
N HIS A 76 -6.37 23.86 -12.18
CA HIS A 76 -5.25 24.10 -11.27
C HIS A 76 -5.37 23.18 -10.06
N PRO A 77 -5.00 21.89 -10.20
CA PRO A 77 -5.20 20.89 -9.15
C PRO A 77 -4.32 21.16 -7.93
N MET A 78 -4.95 21.22 -6.76
CA MET A 78 -4.28 21.18 -5.48
C MET A 78 -4.10 19.74 -5.00
N LEU A 79 -3.30 19.54 -3.94
CA LEU A 79 -3.04 18.21 -3.39
C LEU A 79 -4.34 17.46 -3.05
N ALA A 80 -5.31 18.15 -2.44
CA ALA A 80 -6.59 17.57 -2.10
C ALA A 80 -7.38 17.09 -3.33
N ASP A 81 -7.35 17.86 -4.43
CA ASP A 81 -8.01 17.48 -5.68
C ASP A 81 -7.40 16.21 -6.26
N ILE A 82 -6.07 16.11 -6.24
CA ILE A 82 -5.35 14.91 -6.71
C ILE A 82 -5.72 13.70 -5.84
N SER A 83 -5.75 13.85 -4.52
CA SER A 83 -6.12 12.77 -3.59
C SER A 83 -7.54 12.27 -3.82
N VAL A 84 -8.51 13.17 -4.01
CA VAL A 84 -9.91 12.83 -4.33
C VAL A 84 -10.04 12.22 -5.72
N GLY A 85 -9.34 12.78 -6.71
CA GLY A 85 -9.34 12.28 -8.08
C GLY A 85 -8.78 10.86 -8.18
N VAL A 86 -7.66 10.58 -7.51
CA VAL A 86 -7.03 9.24 -7.48
C VAL A 86 -7.92 8.24 -6.76
N ALA A 87 -8.51 8.63 -5.62
CA ALA A 87 -9.49 7.80 -4.92
C ALA A 87 -10.65 7.41 -5.84
N SER A 88 -11.22 8.39 -6.53
CA SER A 88 -12.35 8.21 -7.44
C SER A 88 -11.98 7.35 -8.65
N ALA A 89 -10.76 7.50 -9.18
CA ALA A 89 -10.27 6.69 -10.29
C ALA A 89 -10.19 5.20 -9.96
N LEU A 90 -9.81 4.84 -8.73
CA LEU A 90 -9.80 3.44 -8.28
C LEU A 90 -11.20 2.88 -7.96
N GLU A 91 -12.18 3.74 -7.71
CA GLU A 91 -13.57 3.32 -7.46
C GLU A 91 -14.35 3.05 -8.76
N ARG A 92 -13.93 3.64 -9.89
CA ARG A 92 -14.56 3.38 -11.19
C ARG A 92 -14.26 1.96 -11.64
N ARG A 93 -15.19 1.06 -11.30
CA ARG A 93 -15.19 -0.33 -11.78
C ARG A 93 -16.36 -0.56 -12.74
N PRO A 94 -16.28 -1.59 -13.61
CA PRO A 94 -17.42 -2.03 -14.40
C PRO A 94 -18.63 -2.32 -13.50
N HIS A 95 -19.83 -1.99 -13.99
CA HIS A 95 -21.09 -2.25 -13.30
C HIS A 95 -21.19 -3.74 -12.93
N GLY A 96 -21.55 -4.04 -11.67
CA GLY A 96 -21.70 -5.41 -11.16
C GLY A 96 -20.48 -5.98 -10.42
N SER A 97 -19.39 -5.22 -10.27
CA SER A 97 -18.25 -5.64 -9.45
C SER A 97 -18.44 -5.29 -7.96
N THR A 98 -18.26 -6.27 -7.08
CA THR A 98 -18.40 -6.08 -5.63
C THR A 98 -17.20 -5.32 -5.06
N ARG A 99 -17.46 -4.29 -4.24
CA ARG A 99 -16.42 -3.60 -3.46
C ARG A 99 -15.74 -4.62 -2.54
N SER A 100 -14.42 -4.75 -2.65
CA SER A 100 -13.62 -5.65 -1.80
C SER A 100 -12.93 -4.84 -0.72
N ASP A 101 -12.87 -5.38 0.51
CA ASP A 101 -12.14 -4.75 1.62
C ASP A 101 -10.66 -4.53 1.27
N PHE A 102 -10.05 -5.49 0.56
CA PHE A 102 -8.68 -5.35 0.08
C PHE A 102 -8.53 -4.20 -0.92
N GLY A 103 -9.46 -4.06 -1.87
CA GLY A 103 -9.44 -2.95 -2.82
C GLY A 103 -9.58 -1.59 -2.12
N GLU A 104 -10.33 -1.52 -1.03
CA GLU A 104 -10.42 -0.33 -0.19
C GLU A 104 -9.09 -0.03 0.54
N MET A 105 -8.42 -1.06 1.08
CA MET A 105 -7.09 -0.90 1.67
C MET A 105 -6.05 -0.42 0.64
N VAL A 106 -6.07 -0.99 -0.57
CA VAL A 106 -5.23 -0.54 -1.69
C VAL A 106 -5.47 0.94 -1.99
N ARG A 107 -6.74 1.35 -2.09
CA ARG A 107 -7.12 2.74 -2.36
C ARG A 107 -6.59 3.69 -1.28
N ARG A 108 -6.83 3.38 0.00
CA ARG A 108 -6.34 4.18 1.13
C ARG A 108 -4.80 4.26 1.15
N ALA A 109 -4.12 3.12 0.96
CA ALA A 109 -2.66 3.05 0.93
C ALA A 109 -2.06 3.89 -0.20
N LEU A 110 -2.65 3.89 -1.39
CA LEU A 110 -2.20 4.72 -2.50
C LEU A 110 -2.39 6.20 -2.21
N VAL A 111 -3.59 6.60 -1.81
CA VAL A 111 -3.92 8.00 -1.53
C VAL A 111 -3.02 8.55 -0.43
N ALA A 112 -2.83 7.80 0.66
CA ALA A 112 -1.93 8.19 1.74
C ALA A 112 -0.48 8.33 1.27
N THR A 113 0.00 7.38 0.46
CA THR A 113 1.36 7.41 -0.09
C THR A 113 1.60 8.62 -1.00
N LEU A 114 0.70 8.90 -1.93
CA LEU A 114 0.85 10.05 -2.83
C LEU A 114 0.69 11.38 -2.07
N THR A 115 -0.28 11.46 -1.16
CA THR A 115 -0.51 12.68 -0.36
C THR A 115 0.71 13.01 0.49
N THR A 116 1.28 12.01 1.17
CA THR A 116 2.50 12.17 1.97
C THR A 116 3.69 12.51 1.08
N GLY A 117 3.91 11.74 0.00
CA GLY A 117 5.07 11.93 -0.87
C GLY A 117 5.10 13.28 -1.59
N ILE A 118 3.93 13.81 -2.00
CA ILE A 118 3.83 15.16 -2.57
C ILE A 118 3.94 16.20 -1.45
N GLY A 119 3.13 16.04 -0.39
CA GLY A 119 3.02 16.98 0.72
C GLY A 119 4.34 17.25 1.45
N ASP A 120 5.17 16.24 1.68
CA ASP A 120 6.47 16.37 2.35
C ASP A 120 7.48 17.22 1.57
N THR A 121 7.22 17.46 0.28
CA THR A 121 8.10 18.26 -0.59
C THR A 121 7.57 19.66 -0.89
N LEU A 122 6.38 19.98 -0.39
CA LEU A 122 5.77 21.31 -0.54
C LEU A 122 6.46 22.33 0.41
N PRO A 123 6.61 23.60 -0.01
CA PRO A 123 7.20 24.65 0.82
C PRO A 123 6.36 24.99 2.07
N GLY A 124 5.08 24.59 2.10
CA GLY A 124 4.18 24.68 3.25
C GLY A 124 2.73 24.33 2.85
N GLN A 125 1.92 23.76 3.75
CA GLN A 125 0.57 23.29 3.41
C GLN A 125 -0.41 24.40 3.01
N PHE A 126 -0.17 25.64 3.45
CA PHE A 126 -1.07 26.78 3.22
C PHE A 126 -0.55 27.81 2.20
N ASP A 127 0.76 27.79 1.92
CA ASP A 127 1.40 28.76 1.02
C ASP A 127 1.73 28.18 -0.37
N SER A 128 1.43 26.90 -0.60
CA SER A 128 1.70 26.23 -1.88
C SER A 128 0.66 26.60 -2.93
N ASP A 129 1.11 26.84 -4.16
CA ASP A 129 0.25 26.98 -5.33
C ASP A 129 0.17 25.67 -6.15
N ALA A 130 -0.64 25.66 -7.21
CA ALA A 130 -0.80 24.49 -8.09
C ALA A 130 0.50 24.08 -8.81
N GLU A 131 1.39 25.04 -9.02
CA GLU A 131 2.67 24.82 -9.69
C GLU A 131 3.71 24.24 -8.72
N ASP A 132 3.66 24.59 -7.43
CA ASP A 132 4.35 23.88 -6.35
C ASP A 132 3.90 22.42 -6.26
N VAL A 133 2.59 22.17 -6.28
CA VAL A 133 2.02 20.81 -6.27
C VAL A 133 2.50 20.02 -7.48
N ARG A 134 2.50 20.61 -8.69
CA ARG A 134 3.03 19.97 -9.88
C ARG A 134 4.52 19.64 -9.74
N ARG A 135 5.34 20.57 -9.29
CA ARG A 135 6.79 20.33 -9.10
C ARG A 135 7.07 19.25 -8.06
N ALA A 136 6.32 19.26 -6.96
CA ALA A 136 6.38 18.24 -5.91
C ALA A 136 6.02 16.85 -6.48
N ALA A 137 4.91 16.74 -7.21
CA ALA A 137 4.52 15.51 -7.89
C ALA A 137 5.58 15.02 -8.89
N ALA A 138 6.15 15.92 -9.70
CA ALA A 138 7.19 15.57 -10.68
C ALA A 138 8.45 14.96 -10.03
N ARG A 139 8.81 15.35 -8.81
CA ARG A 139 9.97 14.76 -8.09
C ARG A 139 9.80 13.28 -7.80
N LEU A 140 8.56 12.81 -7.69
CA LEU A 140 8.26 11.40 -7.46
C LEU A 140 8.44 10.53 -8.72
N ALA A 141 8.56 11.14 -9.90
CA ALA A 141 8.67 10.44 -11.18
C ALA A 141 10.08 9.91 -11.50
N ARG A 142 11.05 10.09 -10.59
CA ARG A 142 12.41 9.55 -10.72
C ARG A 142 12.45 8.10 -10.24
N PRO A 143 13.27 7.21 -10.83
CA PRO A 143 13.36 5.80 -10.40
C PRO A 143 13.64 5.62 -8.91
N GLU A 144 14.53 6.43 -8.34
CA GLU A 144 14.89 6.39 -6.92
C GLU A 144 13.71 6.82 -6.05
N SER A 145 13.03 7.91 -6.40
CA SER A 145 11.84 8.38 -5.70
C SER A 145 10.71 7.37 -5.79
N PHE A 146 10.44 6.83 -6.98
CA PHE A 146 9.43 5.79 -7.20
C PHE A 146 9.69 4.56 -6.32
N SER A 147 10.96 4.17 -6.15
CA SER A 147 11.29 3.05 -5.27
C SER A 147 10.93 3.30 -3.80
N GLY A 148 11.11 4.52 -3.31
CA GLY A 148 10.70 4.93 -1.96
C GLY A 148 9.18 4.98 -1.83
N THR A 149 8.50 5.55 -2.84
CA THR A 149 7.04 5.62 -2.92
C THR A 149 6.42 4.21 -2.93
N ALA A 150 6.93 3.31 -3.77
CA ALA A 150 6.44 1.94 -3.87
C ALA A 150 6.66 1.16 -2.57
N ARG A 151 7.83 1.29 -1.92
CA ARG A 151 8.06 0.69 -0.59
C ARG A 151 7.05 1.19 0.43
N THR A 152 6.81 2.51 0.47
CA THR A 152 5.85 3.13 1.41
C THR A 152 4.43 2.61 1.16
N PHE A 153 4.02 2.54 -0.11
CA PHE A 153 2.72 2.02 -0.52
C PHE A 153 2.52 0.58 -0.04
N PHE A 154 3.46 -0.33 -0.34
CA PHE A 154 3.35 -1.71 0.09
C PHE A 154 3.44 -1.83 1.61
N GLY A 155 4.30 -1.08 2.29
CA GLY A 155 4.40 -1.12 3.76
C GLY A 155 3.06 -0.81 4.42
N ARG A 156 2.40 0.27 3.97
CA ARG A 156 1.05 0.65 4.43
C ARG A 156 0.01 -0.41 4.10
N LEU A 157 0.00 -0.89 2.85
CA LEU A 157 -0.98 -1.89 2.39
C LEU A 157 -0.90 -3.18 3.23
N PHE A 158 0.31 -3.67 3.49
CA PHE A 158 0.49 -4.89 4.27
C PHE A 158 0.14 -4.68 5.76
N ALA A 159 0.51 -3.54 6.35
CA ALA A 159 0.12 -3.21 7.71
C ALA A 159 -1.41 -3.15 7.87
N ASP A 160 -2.10 -2.43 6.97
CA ASP A 160 -3.57 -2.34 6.94
C ASP A 160 -4.23 -3.72 6.77
N THR A 161 -3.69 -4.54 5.87
CA THR A 161 -4.26 -5.85 5.54
C THR A 161 -4.11 -6.82 6.73
N LEU A 162 -2.92 -6.91 7.31
CA LEU A 162 -2.67 -7.77 8.47
C LEU A 162 -3.45 -7.26 9.71
N GLY A 163 -3.46 -5.95 9.93
CA GLY A 163 -4.23 -5.32 11.02
C GLY A 163 -5.72 -5.62 10.91
N SER A 164 -6.31 -5.49 9.72
CA SER A 164 -7.74 -5.78 9.54
C SER A 164 -8.09 -7.25 9.79
N TRP A 165 -7.20 -8.19 9.43
CA TRP A 165 -7.45 -9.59 9.74
C TRP A 165 -7.29 -9.91 11.23
N LEU A 166 -6.34 -9.26 11.90
CA LEU A 166 -6.19 -9.34 13.34
C LEU A 166 -7.45 -8.83 14.04
N ASP A 167 -7.96 -7.66 13.66
CA ASP A 167 -9.17 -7.08 14.24
C ASP A 167 -10.40 -7.99 14.04
N ARG A 168 -10.54 -8.59 12.86
CA ARG A 168 -11.60 -9.58 12.58
C ARG A 168 -11.46 -10.87 13.39
N THR A 169 -10.23 -11.26 13.73
CA THR A 169 -9.98 -12.46 14.52
C THR A 169 -10.33 -12.18 15.98
N LEU A 170 -9.91 -11.04 16.51
CA LEU A 170 -10.21 -10.61 17.87
C LEU A 170 -11.70 -10.35 18.11
N SER A 171 -12.40 -9.80 17.12
CA SER A 171 -13.85 -9.54 17.22
C SER A 171 -14.69 -10.82 17.31
N VAL A 172 -14.17 -11.97 16.90
CA VAL A 172 -14.88 -13.26 16.91
C VAL A 172 -14.74 -13.99 18.25
N ASP A 173 -13.67 -13.71 19.01
CA ASP A 173 -13.32 -14.41 20.25
C ASP A 173 -13.81 -13.70 21.53
N ILE A 174 -15.08 -13.24 21.54
CA ILE A 174 -15.74 -12.45 22.63
C ILE A 174 -15.91 -13.24 23.97
N GLY A 175 -15.10 -14.26 24.24
CA GLY A 175 -15.18 -15.12 25.42
C GLY A 175 -14.03 -14.98 26.44
N SER A 176 -12.89 -14.42 26.07
CA SER A 176 -11.75 -14.22 26.98
C SER A 176 -11.42 -12.72 27.12
N ALA A 177 -10.74 -12.37 28.22
CA ALA A 177 -10.30 -11.01 28.52
C ALA A 177 -9.73 -10.30 27.27
N ALA A 178 -9.97 -8.99 27.15
CA ALA A 178 -9.50 -8.22 26.01
C ALA A 178 -8.00 -8.52 25.76
N PRO A 179 -7.59 -8.86 24.52
CA PRO A 179 -6.24 -9.30 24.18
C PRO A 179 -5.17 -8.24 24.42
N PHE A 180 -5.59 -6.99 24.64
CA PHE A 180 -4.74 -5.89 25.07
C PHE A 180 -5.32 -5.32 26.36
N GLY A 181 -4.48 -5.14 27.39
CA GLY A 181 -4.87 -4.58 28.68
C GLY A 181 -5.02 -3.05 28.66
N SER A 182 -4.55 -2.37 27.62
CA SER A 182 -4.70 -0.91 27.46
C SER A 182 -4.57 -0.42 26.02
N LEU A 183 -5.03 0.81 25.75
CA LEU A 183 -4.80 1.49 24.46
C LEU A 183 -3.31 1.64 24.14
N ARG A 184 -2.47 1.91 25.16
CA ARG A 184 -1.02 2.04 24.98
C ARG A 184 -0.37 0.75 24.47
N GLU A 185 -0.84 -0.39 24.97
CA GLU A 185 -0.37 -1.71 24.55
C GLU A 185 -0.78 -2.01 23.11
N ARG A 186 -2.02 -1.67 22.75
CA ARG A 186 -2.49 -1.73 21.36
C ARG A 186 -1.65 -0.86 20.43
N ASP A 187 -1.40 0.40 20.79
CA ASP A 187 -0.58 1.31 19.99
C ASP A 187 0.87 0.80 19.82
N ALA A 188 1.42 0.15 20.85
CA ALA A 188 2.76 -0.45 20.78
C ALA A 188 2.79 -1.67 19.85
N PHE A 189 1.75 -2.48 19.87
CA PHE A 189 1.57 -3.59 18.94
C PHE A 189 1.46 -3.09 17.49
N ASP A 190 0.60 -2.09 17.24
CA ASP A 190 0.39 -1.53 15.91
C ASP A 190 1.68 -0.95 15.31
N ARG A 191 2.47 -0.21 16.10
CA ARG A 191 3.81 0.26 15.67
C ARG A 191 4.76 -0.90 15.33
N THR A 192 4.70 -1.99 16.08
CA THR A 192 5.53 -3.17 15.84
C THR A 192 5.11 -3.87 14.54
N LEU A 193 3.81 -3.95 14.27
CA LEU A 193 3.26 -4.48 13.03
C LEU A 193 3.68 -3.64 11.82
N GLU A 194 3.58 -2.31 11.93
CA GLU A 194 4.04 -1.38 10.91
C GLU A 194 5.53 -1.54 10.62
N GLN A 195 6.37 -1.64 11.66
CA GLN A 195 7.80 -1.84 11.52
C GLN A 195 8.12 -3.17 10.81
N TYR A 196 7.49 -4.27 11.23
CA TYR A 196 7.64 -5.58 10.61
C TYR A 196 7.29 -5.55 9.10
N CYS A 197 6.17 -4.90 8.74
CA CYS A 197 5.77 -4.73 7.34
C CYS A 197 6.74 -3.82 6.56
N SER A 198 7.24 -2.75 7.18
CA SER A 198 8.22 -1.84 6.59
C SER A 198 9.56 -2.52 6.30
N ASP A 199 9.99 -3.42 7.17
CA ASP A 199 11.22 -4.20 6.98
C ASP A 199 11.02 -5.24 5.88
N ALA A 200 9.88 -5.94 5.87
CA ALA A 200 9.55 -6.92 4.83
C ALA A 200 9.47 -6.32 3.42
N THR A 201 9.21 -5.02 3.32
CA THR A 201 9.13 -4.31 2.03
C THR A 201 10.46 -3.71 1.59
N ARG A 202 11.57 -3.92 2.31
CA ARG A 202 12.90 -3.43 1.89
C ARG A 202 13.29 -3.94 0.50
N ILE A 203 12.97 -5.20 0.20
CA ILE A 203 13.22 -5.84 -1.10
C ILE A 203 12.55 -5.11 -2.28
N ILE A 204 11.49 -4.36 -2.01
CA ILE A 204 10.76 -3.60 -3.03
C ILE A 204 11.62 -2.49 -3.61
N ARG A 205 12.49 -1.83 -2.83
CA ARG A 205 13.26 -0.68 -3.35
C ARG A 205 14.09 -1.04 -4.58
N GLU A 206 14.85 -2.12 -4.47
CA GLU A 206 15.72 -2.61 -5.54
C GLU A 206 14.89 -3.05 -6.76
N LEU A 207 13.78 -3.73 -6.51
CA LEU A 207 12.86 -4.19 -7.56
C LEU A 207 12.20 -3.02 -8.31
N SER A 208 11.67 -2.03 -7.58
CA SER A 208 10.88 -0.92 -8.11
C SER A 208 11.67 0.01 -9.00
N ALA A 209 12.87 0.41 -8.57
CA ALA A 209 13.70 1.34 -9.35
C ALA A 209 14.03 0.75 -10.72
N ALA A 210 14.45 -0.52 -10.71
CA ALA A 210 14.85 -1.24 -11.91
C ALA A 210 13.65 -1.51 -12.85
N TRP A 211 12.49 -1.85 -12.29
CA TRP A 211 11.26 -2.02 -13.07
C TRP A 211 10.81 -0.71 -13.70
N TYR A 212 10.65 0.34 -12.90
CA TYR A 212 10.11 1.63 -13.35
C TYR A 212 10.96 2.26 -14.46
N GLY A 213 12.28 2.30 -14.29
CA GLY A 213 13.21 2.81 -15.29
C GLY A 213 13.11 2.04 -16.61
N ARG A 214 13.22 0.71 -16.57
CA ARG A 214 13.18 -0.13 -17.79
C ARG A 214 11.84 -0.08 -18.51
N THR A 215 10.73 -0.08 -17.77
CA THR A 215 9.40 -0.08 -18.38
C THR A 215 9.15 1.26 -19.08
N LEU A 216 9.45 2.38 -18.43
CA LEU A 216 9.31 3.69 -19.08
C LEU A 216 10.27 3.89 -20.25
N GLU A 217 11.52 3.44 -20.13
CA GLU A 217 12.52 3.56 -21.21
C GLU A 217 12.10 2.76 -22.45
N ARG A 218 11.60 1.53 -22.27
CA ARG A 218 11.27 0.62 -23.38
C ARG A 218 9.91 0.92 -24.01
N GLU A 219 8.92 1.29 -23.20
CA GLU A 219 7.52 1.34 -23.63
C GLU A 219 6.95 2.75 -23.66
N GLY A 220 7.67 3.75 -23.12
CA GLY A 220 7.21 5.14 -23.04
C GLY A 220 6.05 5.38 -22.06
N THR A 221 5.43 4.31 -21.55
CA THR A 221 4.28 4.33 -20.63
C THR A 221 4.25 3.06 -19.77
N ILE A 222 3.33 3.00 -18.81
CA ILE A 222 3.13 1.84 -17.93
C ILE A 222 1.71 1.31 -18.13
N THR A 223 1.59 0.17 -18.81
CA THR A 223 0.28 -0.46 -19.08
C THR A 223 -0.30 -1.15 -17.86
N SER A 224 -1.61 -1.45 -17.89
CA SER A 224 -2.27 -2.25 -16.85
C SER A 224 -1.66 -3.65 -16.72
N GLU A 225 -1.26 -4.27 -17.84
CA GLU A 225 -0.59 -5.57 -17.86
C GLU A 225 0.76 -5.52 -17.13
N ARG A 226 1.59 -4.50 -17.42
CA ARG A 226 2.87 -4.31 -16.73
C ARG A 226 2.68 -4.05 -15.24
N SER A 227 1.66 -3.29 -14.89
CA SER A 227 1.32 -2.99 -13.50
C SER A 227 0.86 -4.24 -12.75
N ALA A 228 0.07 -5.10 -13.38
CA ALA A 228 -0.36 -6.38 -12.83
C ALA A 228 0.83 -7.34 -12.62
N ALA A 229 1.71 -7.46 -13.64
CA ALA A 229 2.91 -8.30 -13.53
C ALA A 229 3.85 -7.82 -12.40
N TYR A 230 4.04 -6.52 -12.27
CA TYR A 230 4.81 -5.94 -11.17
C TYR A 230 4.16 -6.17 -9.82
N SER A 231 2.84 -5.98 -9.71
CA SER A 231 2.08 -6.23 -8.48
C SER A 231 2.24 -7.67 -8.00
N ALA A 232 2.08 -8.64 -8.91
CA ALA A 232 2.27 -10.06 -8.60
C ALA A 232 3.70 -10.37 -8.12
N LEU A 233 4.70 -9.83 -8.81
CA LEU A 233 6.11 -10.00 -8.44
C LEU A 233 6.41 -9.39 -7.07
N ALA A 234 5.97 -8.16 -6.81
CA ALA A 234 6.17 -7.46 -5.55
C ALA A 234 5.51 -8.22 -4.37
N MET A 235 4.26 -8.64 -4.53
CA MET A 235 3.54 -9.40 -3.51
C MET A 235 4.22 -10.73 -3.18
N ASN A 236 4.71 -11.44 -4.21
CA ASN A 236 5.46 -12.68 -4.01
C ASN A 236 6.77 -12.45 -3.24
N ARG A 237 7.54 -11.41 -3.60
CA ARG A 237 8.80 -11.08 -2.91
C ARG A 237 8.58 -10.66 -1.47
N ILE A 238 7.56 -9.86 -1.18
CA ILE A 238 7.22 -9.49 0.19
C ILE A 238 6.78 -10.74 0.96
N GLY A 239 5.97 -11.62 0.35
CA GLY A 239 5.58 -12.90 0.96
C GLY A 239 6.77 -13.79 1.30
N GLU A 240 7.78 -13.86 0.43
CA GLU A 240 9.06 -14.53 0.70
C GLU A 240 9.79 -13.91 1.89
N GLU A 241 9.91 -12.59 1.93
CA GLU A 241 10.59 -11.86 3.01
C GLU A 241 9.87 -12.05 4.35
N LEU A 242 8.54 -11.98 4.37
CA LEU A 242 7.73 -12.25 5.57
C LEU A 242 7.95 -13.67 6.11
N ARG A 243 8.18 -14.66 5.22
CA ARG A 243 8.54 -16.03 5.63
C ARG A 243 9.96 -16.08 6.21
N HIS A 244 10.92 -15.42 5.59
CA HIS A 244 12.30 -15.36 6.08
C HIS A 244 12.39 -14.71 7.46
N GLN A 245 11.72 -13.58 7.67
CA GLN A 245 11.68 -12.90 8.97
C GLN A 245 11.05 -13.77 10.05
N ARG A 246 9.96 -14.48 9.75
CA ARG A 246 9.36 -15.45 10.67
C ARG A 246 10.35 -16.54 11.05
N ASP A 247 11.03 -17.14 10.08
CA ASP A 247 11.93 -18.26 10.34
C ASP A 247 13.14 -17.81 11.19
N ALA A 248 13.54 -16.53 11.10
CA ALA A 248 14.53 -15.92 11.97
C ALA A 248 14.03 -15.65 13.41
N VAL A 249 12.73 -15.43 13.62
CA VAL A 249 12.13 -15.26 14.96
C VAL A 249 12.04 -16.58 15.73
N HIS A 250 11.98 -17.72 15.03
CA HIS A 250 11.88 -19.06 15.62
C HIS A 250 13.22 -19.82 15.69
N ALA A 251 14.32 -19.22 15.24
CA ALA A 251 15.67 -19.78 15.27
C ALA A 251 16.42 -19.35 16.53
#